data_AF-A0A359D6K8-F1
#
_entry.id   AF-A0A359D6K8-F1
#
_cell.length_a   1.000
_cell.length_b   1.000
_cell.length_c   1.000
_cell.angle_alpha   90.00
_cell.angle_beta   90.00
_cell.angle_gamma   90.00
#
_symmetry.space_group_name_H-M   'P 1'
#
loop_
_entity.id
_entity.type
_entity.pdbx_description
1 polymer ?
#
loop_
_entity_poly.entity_id
_entity_poly.type
_entity_poly.pdbx_seq_one_letter_code
_entity_poly.pdbx_strand_id
1 'polypeptide(L)'
;PLNRALEVAEVVAAGNLTHNIVVDGKDEPARLLTALKTMQQSLRSTIQSISDSSNQLASASEELSAVTEDSTRGLHQQNNEIEQAATAVNQMTTAVEEVARNAVTTSEASRESNRTAQQGREQVRQTVDSISHLADDVTATAGQVELLADKVRDISKVLDVIRSIAEQTNL
;
A
#
# COMPACT_ATOMS: atom_id res chain seq x y z
N PRO A 1 58.65 -68.60 -13.11
CA PRO A 1 58.43 -67.18 -13.51
C PRO A 1 57.02 -66.93 -14.11
N LEU A 2 56.56 -67.74 -15.08
CA LEU A 2 55.20 -67.61 -15.64
C LEU A 2 54.07 -67.91 -14.64
N ASN A 3 54.19 -68.98 -13.83
CA ASN A 3 53.20 -69.27 -12.79
C ASN A 3 53.03 -68.11 -11.78
N ARG A 4 54.10 -67.37 -11.50
CA ARG A 4 54.06 -66.21 -10.59
C ARG A 4 53.36 -65.02 -11.24
N ALA A 5 53.50 -64.83 -12.56
CA ALA A 5 52.75 -63.81 -13.29
C ALA A 5 51.26 -64.16 -13.36
N LEU A 6 50.92 -65.44 -13.53
CA LEU A 6 49.54 -65.92 -13.48
C LEU A 6 48.91 -65.68 -12.10
N GLU A 7 49.60 -66.06 -11.02
CA GLU A 7 49.16 -65.83 -9.64
C GLU A 7 48.93 -64.34 -9.35
N VAL A 8 49.85 -63.47 -9.77
CA VAL A 8 49.69 -62.00 -9.64
C VAL A 8 48.46 -61.50 -10.41
N ALA A 9 48.24 -62.00 -11.62
CA ALA A 9 47.09 -61.63 -12.43
C ALA A 9 45.76 -62.07 -11.77
N GLU A 10 45.71 -63.28 -11.18
CA GLU A 10 44.56 -63.78 -10.42
C GLU A 10 44.29 -62.92 -9.17
N VAL A 11 45.34 -62.55 -8.42
CA VAL A 11 45.23 -61.69 -7.23
C VAL A 11 44.70 -60.30 -7.59
N VAL A 12 45.19 -59.70 -8.69
CA VAL A 12 44.71 -58.41 -9.19
C VAL A 12 43.28 -58.53 -9.72
N ALA A 13 42.93 -59.61 -10.44
CA ALA A 13 41.58 -59.86 -10.94
C ALA A 13 40.57 -60.09 -9.80
N ALA A 14 41.02 -60.66 -8.68
CA ALA A 14 40.22 -60.78 -7.45
C ALA A 14 40.06 -59.43 -6.70
N GLY A 15 40.64 -58.34 -7.22
CA GLY A 15 40.54 -57.00 -6.63
C GLY A 15 41.55 -56.71 -5.52
N ASN A 16 42.45 -57.65 -5.21
CA ASN A 16 43.48 -57.42 -4.20
C ASN A 16 44.70 -56.71 -4.82
N LEU A 17 44.70 -55.39 -4.74
CA LEU A 17 45.79 -54.55 -5.25
C LEU A 17 46.90 -54.29 -4.21
N THR A 18 46.86 -54.94 -3.04
CA THR A 18 47.80 -54.67 -1.94
C THR A 18 49.09 -55.48 -2.04
N HIS A 19 49.09 -56.56 -2.83
CA HIS A 19 50.23 -57.47 -2.95
C HIS A 19 51.42 -56.82 -3.66
N ASN A 20 52.62 -56.98 -3.12
CA ASN A 20 53.83 -56.41 -3.72
C ASN A 20 54.36 -57.29 -4.85
N ILE A 21 54.32 -56.77 -6.09
CA ILE A 21 54.84 -57.47 -7.27
C ILE A 21 56.36 -57.25 -7.37
N VAL A 22 57.12 -58.31 -7.11
CA VAL A 22 58.59 -58.35 -7.27
C VAL A 22 58.91 -58.82 -8.69
N VAL A 23 59.68 -58.01 -9.42
CA VAL A 23 60.17 -58.31 -10.76
C VAL A 23 61.65 -58.69 -10.65
N ASP A 24 62.01 -59.83 -11.20
CA ASP A 24 63.41 -60.30 -11.30
C ASP A 24 63.67 -60.84 -12.71
N GLY A 25 64.87 -60.64 -13.23
CA GLY A 25 65.27 -60.99 -14.60
C GLY A 25 65.02 -59.89 -15.66
N LYS A 26 65.36 -60.20 -16.91
CA LYS A 26 65.24 -59.30 -18.09
C LYS A 26 64.53 -59.97 -19.28
N ASP A 27 63.95 -61.15 -19.06
CA ASP A 27 63.28 -61.97 -20.07
C ASP A 27 61.79 -61.59 -20.20
N GLU A 28 61.08 -62.28 -21.11
CA GLU A 28 59.66 -62.03 -21.40
C GLU A 28 58.76 -62.15 -20.16
N PRO A 29 58.93 -63.15 -19.26
CA PRO A 29 58.20 -63.19 -17.98
C PRO A 29 58.46 -61.99 -17.07
N ALA A 30 59.70 -61.47 -17.00
CA ALA A 30 60.01 -60.26 -16.23
C ALA A 30 59.30 -59.02 -16.79
N ARG A 31 59.21 -58.90 -18.14
CA ARG A 31 58.44 -57.83 -18.80
C ARG A 31 56.94 -57.93 -18.51
N LEU A 32 56.37 -59.14 -18.47
CA LEU A 32 54.97 -59.36 -18.10
C LEU A 32 54.68 -58.95 -16.66
N LEU A 33 55.53 -59.37 -15.71
CA LEU A 33 55.40 -58.97 -14.30
C LEU A 33 55.51 -57.45 -14.12
N THR A 34 56.38 -56.78 -14.91
CA THR A 34 56.47 -55.31 -14.92
C THR A 34 55.17 -54.67 -15.39
N ALA A 35 54.58 -55.17 -16.48
CA ALA A 35 53.30 -54.66 -16.99
C ALA A 35 52.15 -54.86 -15.99
N LEU A 36 52.08 -56.02 -15.33
CA LEU A 36 51.10 -56.30 -14.27
C LEU A 36 51.29 -55.37 -13.05
N LYS A 37 52.54 -55.07 -12.69
CA LYS A 37 52.86 -54.11 -11.63
C LYS A 37 52.34 -52.71 -11.96
N THR A 38 52.60 -52.23 -13.18
CA THR A 38 52.07 -50.94 -13.64
C THR A 38 50.55 -50.94 -13.66
N MET A 39 49.91 -52.03 -14.15
CA MET A 39 48.46 -52.17 -14.14
C MET A 39 47.87 -52.11 -12.72
N GLN A 40 48.46 -52.84 -11.77
CA GLN A 40 48.06 -52.81 -10.37
C GLN A 40 48.17 -51.39 -9.79
N GLN A 41 49.27 -50.68 -10.06
CA GLN A 41 49.46 -49.29 -9.62
C GLN A 41 48.41 -48.35 -10.21
N SER A 42 48.14 -48.45 -11.52
CA SER A 42 47.10 -47.65 -12.18
C SER A 42 45.71 -47.93 -11.60
N LEU A 43 45.35 -49.19 -11.38
CA LEU A 43 44.08 -49.56 -10.75
C LEU A 43 43.97 -48.99 -9.33
N ARG A 44 45.04 -49.05 -8.52
CA ARG A 44 45.04 -48.44 -7.18
C ARG A 44 44.81 -46.93 -7.25
N SER A 45 45.49 -46.25 -8.17
CA SER A 45 45.35 -44.80 -8.36
C SER A 45 43.91 -44.44 -8.78
N THR A 46 43.30 -45.23 -9.66
CA THR A 46 41.91 -45.04 -10.08
C THR A 46 40.95 -45.25 -8.92
N ILE A 47 41.10 -46.32 -8.13
CA ILE A 47 40.25 -46.57 -6.96
C ILE A 47 40.40 -45.47 -5.91
N GLN A 48 41.64 -44.99 -5.66
CA GLN A 48 41.86 -43.86 -4.76
C GLN A 48 41.14 -42.60 -5.27
N SER A 49 41.26 -42.29 -6.56
CA SER A 49 40.60 -41.12 -7.17
C SER A 49 39.07 -41.22 -7.09
N ILE A 50 38.50 -42.43 -7.25
CA ILE A 50 37.06 -42.69 -7.08
C ILE A 50 36.65 -42.49 -5.62
N SER A 51 37.44 -42.99 -4.67
CA SER A 51 37.17 -42.81 -3.25
C SER A 51 37.20 -41.33 -2.86
N ASP A 52 38.19 -40.58 -3.34
CA ASP A 52 38.33 -39.16 -3.07
C ASP A 52 37.16 -38.37 -3.67
N SER A 53 36.79 -38.67 -4.93
CA SER A 53 35.62 -38.08 -5.59
C SER A 53 34.32 -38.40 -4.85
N SER A 54 34.17 -39.63 -4.35
CA SER A 54 32.98 -40.04 -3.60
C SER A 54 32.86 -39.31 -2.26
N ASN A 55 33.98 -39.11 -1.56
CA ASN A 55 34.02 -38.32 -0.34
C ASN A 55 33.67 -36.86 -0.60
N GLN A 56 34.21 -36.26 -1.67
CA GLN A 56 33.87 -34.89 -2.07
C GLN A 56 32.37 -34.75 -2.41
N LEU A 57 31.80 -35.73 -3.12
CA LEU A 57 30.38 -35.76 -3.44
C LEU A 57 29.51 -35.88 -2.19
N ALA A 58 29.92 -36.69 -1.21
CA ALA A 58 29.22 -36.81 0.06
C ALA A 58 29.21 -35.47 0.82
N SER A 59 30.36 -34.81 0.94
CA SER A 59 30.44 -33.49 1.59
C SER A 59 29.62 -32.42 0.86
N ALA A 60 29.67 -32.38 -0.47
CA ALA A 60 28.86 -31.44 -1.25
C ALA A 60 27.36 -31.70 -1.09
N SER A 61 26.95 -32.96 -0.94
CA SER A 61 25.55 -33.34 -0.71
C SER A 61 25.06 -32.90 0.68
N GLU A 62 25.91 -33.00 1.71
CA GLU A 62 25.61 -32.49 3.05
C GLU A 62 25.47 -30.96 3.05
N GLU A 63 26.35 -30.25 2.36
CA GLU A 63 26.28 -28.80 2.20
C GLU A 63 25.00 -28.38 1.47
N LEU A 64 24.66 -29.05 0.36
CA LEU A 64 23.41 -28.81 -0.35
C LEU A 64 22.18 -29.07 0.52
N SER A 65 22.20 -30.11 1.35
CA SER A 65 21.11 -30.38 2.29
C SER A 65 20.95 -29.24 3.30
N ALA A 66 22.05 -28.75 3.85
CA ALA A 66 22.02 -27.62 4.79
C ALA A 66 21.48 -26.34 4.14
N VAL A 67 21.95 -26.00 2.93
CA VAL A 67 21.47 -24.84 2.17
C VAL A 67 19.99 -24.97 1.81
N THR A 68 19.54 -26.18 1.47
CA THR A 68 18.13 -26.44 1.14
C THR A 68 17.23 -26.28 2.38
N GLU A 69 17.69 -26.75 3.54
CA GLU A 69 16.96 -26.59 4.79
C GLU A 69 16.84 -25.11 5.18
N ASP A 70 17.93 -24.35 5.06
CA ASP A 70 17.93 -22.90 5.34
C ASP A 70 17.01 -22.15 4.36
N SER A 71 17.08 -22.48 3.07
CA SER A 71 16.19 -21.92 2.04
C SER A 71 14.72 -22.22 2.35
N THR A 72 14.41 -23.42 2.83
CA THR A 72 13.05 -23.81 3.22
C THR A 72 12.55 -22.97 4.41
N ARG A 73 13.41 -22.73 5.41
CA ARG A 73 13.06 -21.83 6.53
C ARG A 73 12.85 -20.40 6.06
N GLY A 74 13.69 -19.90 5.14
CA GLY A 74 13.52 -18.60 4.51
C GLY A 74 12.20 -18.47 3.75
N LEU A 75 11.80 -19.50 3.00
CA LEU A 75 10.51 -19.53 2.32
C LEU A 75 9.32 -19.50 3.28
N HIS A 76 9.40 -20.19 4.42
CA HIS A 76 8.35 -20.10 5.45
C HIS A 76 8.24 -18.69 6.05
N GLN A 77 9.37 -18.03 6.33
CA GLN A 77 9.35 -16.65 6.81
C GLN A 77 8.75 -15.72 5.75
N GLN A 78 9.19 -15.83 4.50
CA GLN A 78 8.68 -15.00 3.41
C GLN A 78 7.18 -15.22 3.17
N ASN A 79 6.68 -16.45 3.34
CA ASN A 79 5.25 -16.74 3.25
C ASN A 79 4.46 -16.00 4.34
N ASN A 80 4.94 -16.00 5.58
CA ASN A 80 4.32 -15.24 6.68
C ASN A 80 4.32 -13.72 6.40
N GLU A 81 5.42 -13.18 5.86
CA GLU A 81 5.50 -11.77 5.48
C GLU A 81 4.50 -11.42 4.36
N ILE A 82 4.30 -12.33 3.39
CA ILE A 82 3.31 -12.17 2.33
C ILE A 82 1.88 -12.19 2.90
N GLU A 83 1.55 -13.08 3.83
CA GLU A 83 0.23 -13.10 4.48
C GLU A 83 -0.05 -11.81 5.26
N GLN A 84 0.96 -11.27 5.94
CA GLN A 84 0.85 -9.97 6.62
C GLN A 84 0.65 -8.83 5.63
N ALA A 85 1.42 -8.82 4.52
CA ALA A 85 1.26 -7.82 3.47
C ALA A 85 -0.13 -7.89 2.83
N ALA A 86 -0.65 -9.09 2.56
CA ALA A 86 -2.00 -9.28 2.04
C ALA A 86 -3.06 -8.76 3.02
N THR A 87 -2.88 -9.00 4.31
CA THR A 87 -3.75 -8.45 5.38
C THR A 87 -3.72 -6.92 5.38
N ALA A 88 -2.53 -6.32 5.30
CA ALA A 88 -2.37 -4.87 5.25
C ALA A 88 -3.02 -4.27 4.00
N VAL A 89 -2.88 -4.91 2.83
CA VAL A 89 -3.55 -4.49 1.59
C VAL A 89 -5.07 -4.54 1.73
N ASN A 90 -5.61 -5.56 2.39
CA ASN A 90 -7.05 -5.64 2.66
C ASN A 90 -7.51 -4.49 3.58
N GLN A 91 -6.77 -4.21 4.66
CA GLN A 91 -7.05 -3.07 5.54
C GLN A 91 -6.97 -1.72 4.81
N MET A 92 -5.96 -1.53 3.96
CA MET A 92 -5.81 -0.33 3.13
C MET A 92 -6.99 -0.17 2.17
N THR A 93 -7.46 -1.26 1.57
CA THR A 93 -8.62 -1.24 0.68
C THR A 93 -9.86 -0.75 1.42
N THR A 94 -10.13 -1.29 2.61
CA THR A 94 -11.23 -0.82 3.47
C THR A 94 -11.08 0.66 3.84
N ALA A 95 -9.88 1.11 4.19
CA ALA A 95 -9.63 2.51 4.52
C ALA A 95 -9.88 3.44 3.32
N VAL A 96 -9.47 3.04 2.11
CA VAL A 96 -9.73 3.80 0.88
C VAL A 96 -11.22 3.88 0.58
N GLU A 97 -11.98 2.80 0.77
CA GLU A 97 -13.44 2.82 0.63
C GLU A 97 -14.11 3.76 1.64
N GLU A 98 -13.64 3.79 2.90
CA GLU A 98 -14.14 4.73 3.90
C GLU A 98 -13.84 6.19 3.52
N VAL A 99 -12.63 6.48 3.07
CA VAL A 99 -12.26 7.82 2.60
C VAL A 99 -13.14 8.24 1.42
N ALA A 100 -13.41 7.34 0.47
CA ALA A 100 -14.29 7.61 -0.65
C ALA A 100 -15.74 7.88 -0.21
N ARG A 101 -16.28 7.07 0.71
CA ARG A 101 -17.62 7.30 1.31
C ARG A 101 -17.69 8.66 2.01
N ASN A 102 -16.70 8.97 2.84
CA ASN A 102 -16.63 10.25 3.55
C ASN A 102 -16.55 11.44 2.59
N ALA A 103 -15.81 11.33 1.48
CA ALA A 103 -15.73 12.36 0.46
C ALA A 103 -17.10 12.62 -0.21
N VAL A 104 -17.86 11.56 -0.52
CA VAL A 104 -19.22 11.67 -1.07
C VAL A 104 -20.15 12.36 -0.08
N THR A 105 -20.19 11.90 1.17
CA THR A 105 -21.03 12.50 2.22
C THR A 105 -20.68 13.98 2.47
N THR A 106 -19.38 14.31 2.47
CA THR A 106 -18.92 15.70 2.64
C THR A 106 -19.35 16.58 1.46
N SER A 107 -19.27 16.06 0.23
CA SER A 107 -19.74 16.76 -0.96
C SER A 107 -21.25 17.00 -0.92
N GLU A 108 -22.04 16.02 -0.48
CA GLU A 108 -23.49 16.16 -0.31
C GLU A 108 -23.84 17.20 0.76
N ALA A 109 -23.19 17.15 1.94
CA ALA A 109 -23.39 18.13 3.01
C ALA A 109 -23.01 19.56 2.56
N SER A 110 -21.95 19.69 1.76
CA SER A 110 -21.54 20.97 1.18
C SER A 110 -22.57 21.52 0.19
N ARG A 111 -23.18 20.65 -0.63
CA ARG A 111 -24.26 21.03 -1.56
C ARG A 111 -25.50 21.50 -0.81
N GLU A 112 -25.91 20.80 0.25
CA GLU A 112 -27.07 21.23 1.04
C GLU A 112 -26.78 22.55 1.76
N SER A 113 -25.59 22.71 2.35
CA SER A 113 -25.18 23.97 2.97
C SER A 113 -25.24 25.16 2.00
N ASN A 114 -24.78 24.96 0.75
CA ASN A 114 -24.89 25.97 -0.30
C ASN A 114 -26.35 26.28 -0.65
N ARG A 115 -27.22 25.27 -0.69
CA ARG A 115 -28.66 25.45 -0.94
C ARG A 115 -29.32 26.26 0.18
N THR A 116 -29.03 25.94 1.44
CA THR A 116 -29.52 26.67 2.61
C THR A 116 -29.01 28.13 2.61
N ALA A 117 -27.73 28.35 2.27
CA ALA A 117 -27.19 29.71 2.16
C ALA A 117 -27.88 30.53 1.07
N GLN A 118 -28.19 29.92 -0.09
CA GLN A 118 -28.95 30.57 -1.16
C GLN A 118 -30.37 30.94 -0.72
N GLN A 119 -31.06 30.05 -0.02
CA GLN A 119 -32.39 30.33 0.55
C GLN A 119 -32.34 31.44 1.60
N GLY A 120 -31.34 31.44 2.48
CA GLY A 120 -31.13 32.50 3.45
C GLY A 120 -30.88 33.86 2.79
N ARG A 121 -30.08 33.89 1.71
CA ARG A 121 -29.86 35.11 0.92
C ARG A 121 -31.16 35.67 0.34
N GLU A 122 -32.03 34.80 -0.17
CA GLU A 122 -33.33 35.21 -0.71
C GLU A 122 -34.23 35.80 0.38
N GLN A 123 -34.28 35.19 1.57
CA GLN A 123 -35.05 35.74 2.70
C GLN A 123 -34.52 37.11 3.15
N VAL A 124 -33.20 37.29 3.20
CA VAL A 124 -32.59 38.59 3.52
C VAL A 124 -32.98 39.63 2.46
N ARG A 125 -32.95 39.27 1.18
CA ARG A 125 -33.38 40.16 0.09
C ARG A 125 -34.85 40.58 0.27
N GLN A 126 -35.76 39.64 0.54
CA GLN A 126 -37.17 39.94 0.81
C GLN A 126 -37.36 40.84 2.04
N THR A 127 -36.52 40.65 3.06
CA THR A 127 -36.52 41.50 4.26
C THR A 127 -36.10 42.93 3.93
N VAL A 128 -35.05 43.10 3.12
CA VAL A 128 -34.61 44.43 2.66
C VAL A 128 -35.70 45.13 1.83
N ASP A 129 -36.34 44.41 0.90
CA ASP A 129 -37.44 44.96 0.08
C ASP A 129 -38.62 45.40 0.99
N SER A 130 -38.96 44.60 2.01
CA SER A 130 -40.02 44.94 2.97
C SER A 130 -39.68 46.17 3.83
N ILE A 131 -38.41 46.31 4.25
CA ILE A 131 -37.94 47.48 4.98
C ILE A 131 -38.00 48.74 4.10
N SER A 132 -37.67 48.62 2.81
CA SER A 132 -37.79 49.73 1.86
C SER A 132 -39.23 50.19 1.73
N HIS A 133 -40.17 49.26 1.55
CA HIS A 133 -41.59 49.58 1.49
C HIS A 133 -42.10 50.23 2.78
N LEU A 134 -41.67 49.73 3.94
CA LEU A 134 -42.03 50.34 5.22
C LEU A 134 -41.50 51.79 5.34
N ALA A 135 -40.30 52.06 4.85
CA ALA A 135 -39.73 53.41 4.84
C ALA A 135 -40.54 54.36 3.94
N ASP A 136 -40.99 53.89 2.77
CA ASP A 136 -41.86 54.64 1.87
C ASP A 136 -43.21 54.95 2.54
N ASP A 137 -43.84 53.95 3.17
CA ASP A 137 -45.11 54.10 3.88
C ASP A 137 -45.02 55.09 5.06
N VAL A 138 -43.92 55.04 5.81
CA VAL A 138 -43.64 55.99 6.91
C VAL A 138 -43.50 57.41 6.36
N THR A 139 -42.79 57.58 5.23
CA THR A 139 -42.61 58.89 4.57
C THR A 139 -43.95 59.44 4.07
N ALA A 140 -44.77 58.60 3.44
CA ALA A 140 -46.11 58.98 2.98
C ALA A 140 -47.02 59.38 4.15
N THR A 141 -46.97 58.63 5.26
CA THR A 141 -47.74 58.92 6.47
C THR A 141 -47.33 60.26 7.09
N ALA A 142 -46.02 60.55 7.15
CA ALA A 142 -45.53 61.84 7.64
C ALA A 142 -46.08 63.01 6.81
N GLY A 143 -46.13 62.88 5.48
CA GLY A 143 -46.73 63.88 4.60
C GLY A 143 -48.23 64.08 4.83
N GLN A 144 -48.98 63.01 5.11
CA GLN A 144 -50.41 63.11 5.46
C GLN A 144 -50.63 63.81 6.80
N VAL A 145 -49.77 63.57 7.78
CA VAL A 145 -49.81 64.26 9.09
C VAL A 145 -49.53 65.76 8.91
N GLU A 146 -48.58 66.12 8.05
CA GLU A 146 -48.28 67.53 7.74
C GLU A 146 -49.47 68.23 7.05
N LEU A 147 -50.08 67.58 6.05
CA LEU A 147 -51.30 68.07 5.40
C LEU A 147 -52.45 68.26 6.40
N LEU A 148 -52.63 67.32 7.33
CA LEU A 148 -53.65 67.43 8.37
C LEU A 148 -53.38 68.61 9.30
N ALA A 149 -52.11 68.81 9.70
CA ALA A 149 -51.72 69.94 10.54
C ALA A 149 -52.01 71.30 9.87
N ASP A 150 -51.77 71.42 8.57
CA ASP A 150 -52.11 72.62 7.79
C ASP A 150 -53.63 72.85 7.73
N LYS A 151 -54.43 71.81 7.48
CA LYS A 151 -55.90 71.91 7.51
C LYS A 151 -56.42 72.34 8.89
N VAL A 152 -55.85 71.82 9.97
CA VAL A 152 -56.20 72.24 11.33
C VAL A 152 -55.88 73.72 11.55
N ARG A 153 -54.73 74.21 11.05
CA ARG A 153 -54.35 75.62 11.13
C ARG A 153 -55.33 76.51 10.36
N ASP A 154 -55.78 76.09 9.19
CA ASP A 154 -56.78 76.84 8.41
C ASP A 154 -58.16 76.87 9.10
N ILE A 155 -58.57 75.76 9.73
CA ILE A 155 -59.79 75.73 10.56
C ILE A 155 -59.66 76.71 11.73
N SER A 156 -58.50 76.78 12.41
CA SER A 156 -58.27 77.76 13.48
C SER A 156 -58.44 79.20 13.00
N LYS A 157 -57.90 79.56 11.82
CA LYS A 157 -58.09 80.91 11.24
C LYS A 157 -59.56 81.22 11.01
N VAL A 158 -60.34 80.26 10.51
CA VAL A 158 -61.78 80.43 10.29
C VAL A 158 -62.50 80.62 11.64
N LEU A 159 -62.14 79.85 12.66
CA LEU A 159 -62.71 80.00 14.01
C LEU A 159 -62.38 81.37 14.62
N ASP A 160 -61.18 81.91 14.39
CA ASP A 160 -60.80 83.25 14.84
C ASP A 160 -61.65 84.36 14.18
N VAL A 161 -61.94 84.21 12.88
CA VAL A 161 -62.85 85.10 12.15
C VAL A 161 -64.27 84.98 12.69
N ILE A 162 -64.76 83.76 12.93
CA ILE A 162 -66.10 83.53 13.51
C ILE A 162 -66.20 84.18 14.89
N ARG A 163 -65.17 84.02 15.75
CA ARG A 163 -65.13 84.66 17.06
C ARG A 163 -65.15 86.19 16.93
N SER A 164 -64.40 86.75 15.99
CA SER A 164 -64.38 88.19 15.72
C SER A 164 -65.75 88.72 15.26
N ILE A 165 -66.46 87.98 14.40
CA ILE A 165 -67.82 88.33 13.96
C ILE A 165 -68.82 88.22 15.12
N ALA A 166 -68.72 87.16 15.94
CA ALA A 166 -69.59 86.99 17.10
C ALA A 166 -69.42 88.13 18.11
N GLU A 167 -68.20 88.62 18.33
CA GLU A 167 -67.93 89.82 19.13
C GLU A 167 -68.51 91.09 18.49
N GLN A 168 -68.45 91.24 17.16
CA GLN A 168 -69.12 92.35 16.46
C GLN A 168 -70.65 92.29 16.52
N THR A 169 -71.24 91.10 16.66
CA THR A 169 -72.70 90.92 16.71
C THR A 169 -73.26 91.08 18.13
N ASN A 170 -72.40 90.96 19.15
CA ASN A 170 -72.74 91.17 20.56
C ASN A 170 -72.56 92.64 21.02
N LEU A 171 -72.47 93.56 20.05
CA LEU A 171 -72.29 95.01 20.19
C LEU A 171 -73.42 95.73 19.45
#